data_AF-A0A496QMH6-F1
#
_entry.id   AF-A0A496QMH6-F1
#
_cell.length_a   1.000
_cell.length_b   1.000
_cell.length_c   1.000
_cell.angle_alpha   90.00
_cell.angle_beta   90.00
_cell.angle_gamma   90.00
#
_symmetry.space_group_name_H-M   'P 1'
#
loop_
_entity.id
_entity.type
_entity.pdbx_description
1 polymer ?
#
loop_
_entity_poly.entity_id
_entity_poly.type
_entity_poly.pdbx_seq_one_letter_code
_entity_poly.pdbx_strand_id
1 'polypeptide(L)' 'MITIEGKDLIALYLFLNGKELEDKRLKRLLDRIEKKLYEKLSIEQMENLERFYYDDKTTGLNE' A
#
# COMPACT_ATOMS: atom_id res chain seq x y z
N MET A 1 -4.33 2.45 19.47
CA MET A 1 -4.86 2.28 18.10
C MET A 1 -3.65 2.14 17.21
N ILE A 2 -3.47 1.04 16.48
CA ILE A 2 -2.29 0.87 15.62
C ILE A 2 -2.43 1.85 14.45
N THR A 3 -1.52 2.81 14.34
CA THR A 3 -1.47 3.73 13.20
C THR A 3 -0.61 3.08 12.13
N ILE A 4 -1.21 2.75 11.00
CA ILE A 4 -0.51 2.20 9.82
C ILE A 4 -0.19 3.40 8.93
N GLU A 5 1.10 3.69 8.73
CA GLU A 5 1.58 4.86 8.00
C GLU A 5 2.46 4.49 6.81
N GLY A 6 2.46 5.34 5.78
CA GLY A 6 3.36 5.28 4.61
C GLY A 6 3.65 3.86 4.10
N LYS A 7 4.83 3.35 4.46
CA LYS A 7 5.35 2.04 4.03
C LYS A 7 4.56 0.86 4.58
N ASP A 8 4.04 0.92 5.81
CA ASP A 8 3.24 -0.15 6.38
C ASP A 8 1.90 -0.31 5.64
N LEU A 9 1.37 0.81 5.16
CA LEU A 9 0.14 0.82 4.37
C LEU A 9 0.36 0.17 3.01
N ILE A 10 1.49 0.48 2.37
CA ILE A 10 1.93 -0.13 1.11
C ILE A 10 2.20 -1.63 1.31
N ALA A 11 2.93 -2.01 2.36
CA ALA A 11 3.20 -3.40 2.69
C ALA A 11 1.91 -4.21 2.85
N LEU A 12 0.94 -3.66 3.57
CA LEU A 12 -0.35 -4.31 3.79
C LEU A 12 -1.18 -4.41 2.51
N TYR A 13 -1.15 -3.38 1.66
CA TYR A 13 -1.76 -3.44 0.33
C TYR A 13 -1.14 -4.56 -0.50
N LEU A 14 0.19 -4.58 -0.65
CA LEU A 14 0.92 -5.59 -1.41
C LEU A 14 0.69 -7.01 -0.85
N PHE A 15 0.58 -7.14 0.47
CA PHE A 15 0.29 -8.42 1.11
C PHE A 15 -1.13 -8.92 0.80
N LEU A 16 -2.13 -8.03 0.77
CA LEU A 16 -3.54 -8.41 0.57
C LEU A 16 -3.92 -8.48 -0.91
N ASN A 17 -3.27 -7.68 -1.76
CA ASN A 17 -3.56 -7.60 -3.17
C ASN A 17 -3.24 -8.94 -3.87
N GLY A 18 -4.11 -9.37 -4.79
CA GLY A 18 -3.98 -10.64 -5.50
C GLY A 18 -4.29 -11.91 -4.68
N LYS A 19 -4.67 -11.78 -3.39
CA LYS A 19 -5.18 -12.91 -2.60
C LYS A 19 -6.68 -13.07 -2.77
N GLU A 20 -7.16 -14.31 -2.80
CA GLU A 20 -8.59 -14.59 -2.66
C GLU A 20 -9.03 -14.33 -1.22
N LEU A 21 -9.58 -13.13 -0.98
CA LEU A 21 -10.08 -12.74 0.34
C LEU A 21 -11.54 -13.20 0.52
N GLU A 22 -11.78 -14.27 1.27
CA GLU A 22 -13.16 -14.67 1.62
C GLU A 22 -13.79 -13.75 2.68
N ASP A 23 -12.96 -13.19 3.57
CA ASP A 23 -13.42 -12.31 4.66
C ASP A 23 -13.83 -10.92 4.14
N LYS A 24 -15.11 -10.57 4.34
CA LYS A 24 -15.70 -9.26 3.98
C LYS A 24 -15.06 -8.06 4.70
N ARG A 25 -14.43 -8.25 5.86
CA ARG A 25 -13.70 -7.21 6.59
C ARG A 25 -12.35 -6.96 5.94
N LEU A 26 -11.65 -8.00 5.51
CA LEU A 26 -10.38 -7.87 4.78
C LEU A 26 -10.58 -7.23 3.42
N LYS A 27 -11.63 -7.60 2.68
CA LYS A 27 -12.02 -6.91 1.43
C LYS A 27 -12.23 -5.41 1.63
N ARG A 28 -13.05 -5.03 2.62
CA ARG A 28 -13.29 -3.62 2.97
C ARG A 28 -12.04 -2.90 3.45
N LEU A 29 -11.11 -3.62 4.09
CA LEU A 29 -9.82 -3.06 4.49
C LEU A 29 -8.97 -2.77 3.26
N LEU A 30 -8.88 -3.72 2.31
CA LEU A 30 -8.16 -3.55 1.05
C LEU A 30 -8.69 -2.34 0.27
N ASP A 31 -10.01 -2.23 0.09
CA ASP A 31 -10.63 -1.08 -0.62
C ASP A 31 -10.26 0.27 0.03
N ARG A 32 -10.24 0.32 1.37
CA ARG A 32 -9.89 1.54 2.11
C ARG A 32 -8.41 1.89 1.99
N ILE A 33 -7.54 0.88 1.97
CA ILE A 33 -6.11 1.04 1.77
C ILE A 33 -5.85 1.54 0.36
N GLU A 34 -6.43 0.90 -0.64
CA GLU A 34 -6.31 1.26 -2.05
C GLU A 34 -6.73 2.70 -2.31
N LYS A 35 -7.90 3.11 -1.79
CA LYS A 35 -8.35 4.50 -1.89
C LYS A 35 -7.34 5.49 -1.28
N LYS A 36 -6.81 5.19 -0.10
CA LYS A 36 -5.81 6.04 0.56
C LYS A 36 -4.50 6.12 -0.22
N LEU A 37 -4.10 5.05 -0.90
CA LEU A 37 -2.91 5.05 -1.73
C LEU A 37 -3.12 5.92 -2.98
N TYR A 38 -4.27 5.78 -3.66
CA TYR A 38 -4.62 6.65 -4.80
C TYR A 38 -4.77 8.14 -4.43
N GLU A 39 -5.15 8.46 -3.20
CA GLU A 39 -5.18 9.85 -2.72
C GLU A 39 -3.78 10.44 -2.51
N LYS A 40 -2.76 9.60 -2.31
CA LYS A 40 -1.39 10.01 -1.94
C LYS A 40 -0.37 9.84 -3.04
N LEU A 41 -0.62 8.94 -3.98
CA LEU A 41 0.33 8.51 -5.00
C LEU A 41 -0.20 8.88 -6.38
N SER A 42 0.71 9.23 -7.28
CA SER A 42 0.39 9.34 -8.70
C SER A 42 0.01 7.98 -9.29
N ILE A 43 -0.62 7.99 -10.46
CA ILE A 43 -0.94 6.75 -11.20
C ILE A 43 0.33 5.93 -11.45
N GLU A 44 1.40 6.59 -11.90
CA GLU A 44 2.71 5.95 -12.12
C GLU A 44 3.29 5.35 -10.84
N GLN A 45 3.10 6.03 -9.70
CA GLN A 45 3.51 5.53 -8.38
C GLN A 45 2.72 4.30 -7.95
N MET A 46 1.43 4.24 -8.28
CA MET A 46 0.61 3.04 -8.04
C MET A 46 0.97 1.88 -8.96
N GLU A 47 1.27 2.14 -10.23
CA GLU A 47 1.68 1.10 -11.19
C GLU A 47 3.03 0.47 -10.83
N ASN A 48 3.92 1.24 -10.21
CA ASN A 48 5.24 0.79 -9.77
C ASN A 48 5.33 0.60 -8.24
N LEU A 49 4.19 0.41 -7.55
CA LEU A 49 4.13 0.42 -6.09
C LEU A 49 5.03 -0.64 -5.43
N GLU A 50 5.08 -1.86 -5.98
CA GLU A 50 6.00 -2.91 -5.52
C GLU A 50 7.46 -2.45 -5.63
N ARG A 51 7.80 -1.85 -6.77
CA ARG A 51 9.14 -1.32 -6.98
C ARG A 51 9.46 -0.24 -5.95
N PHE A 52 8.57 0.72 -5.71
CA PHE A 52 8.78 1.74 -4.68
C PHE A 52 8.92 1.17 -3.27
N TYR A 53 8.22 0.08 -2.96
CA TYR A 53 8.34 -0.59 -1.67
C TYR A 53 9.68 -1.32 -1.49
N TYR A 54 10.19 -1.96 -2.55
CA TYR A 54 11.43 -2.76 -2.49
C TYR A 54 12.70 -1.98 -2.87
N ASP A 55 12.61 -0.89 -3.64
CA ASP A 55 13.73 -0.04 -4.09
C ASP A 55 14.22 0.95 -3.00
N ASP A 56 13.81 0.77 -1.74
CA ASP A 56 14.27 1.55 -0.57
C ASP A 56 15.77 1.38 -0.25
N LYS A 57 16.55 0.80 -1.17
CA LYS A 57 18.01 0.94 -1.25
C LYS A 57 18.48 2.17 -2.03
N THR A 58 17.59 2.97 -2.61
CA THR A 58 17.96 4.21 -3.30
C THR A 58 16.97 5.33 -3.04
N THR A 59 17.36 6.23 -2.15
CA THR A 59 16.93 7.64 -2.04
C THR A 59 15.63 7.94 -1.25
N GLY A 60 15.82 8.38 0.00
CA GLY A 60 15.36 9.72 0.38
C GLY A 60 13.91 9.91 0.83
N LEU A 61 13.33 8.99 1.60
CA LEU A 61 12.15 9.29 2.43
C LEU A 61 12.51 9.39 3.92
N ASN A 62 13.66 10.02 4.20
CA ASN A 62 13.98 10.62 5.47
C ASN A 62 14.28 12.09 5.20
N GLU A 63 13.26 12.94 5.30
CA GLU A 63 13.29 14.33 5.80
C GLU A 63 11.86 14.89 5.84
#